data_AF-A0A7J2H5T6-F1
#
_entry.id   AF-A0A7J2H5T6-F1
#
_cell.length_a   1.000
_cell.length_b   1.000
_cell.length_c   1.000
_cell.angle_alpha   90.00
_cell.angle_beta   90.00
_cell.angle_gamma   90.00
#
_symmetry.space_group_name_H-M   'P 1'
#
loop_
_entity.id
_entity.type
_entity.pdbx_description
1 polymer ?
#
loop_
_entity_poly.entity_id
_entity_poly.type
_entity_poly.pdbx_seq_one_letter_code
_entity_poly.pdbx_strand_id
1 'polypeptide(L)'
;MPVCEVAIGDLERLVGRKLDVETIEEALPKLKCEVEEVEGEIVVYEATHDRPDLFSAEGLARALKGLLQIEVGLREFRWREHIVAYNEGPRYRPYVLLATVHGLRLDDEAVKQMMQLQEKLHATYGRDRKKVSIGIYDLSKVEPPIRYVEADPDAVSFTPLDF
;
A
#
# COMPACT_ATOMS: atom_id res chain seq x y z
N MET A 1 7.07 -15.29 4.61
CA MET A 1 6.73 -13.89 4.94
C MET A 1 6.69 -13.11 3.63
N PRO A 2 6.03 -11.95 3.55
CA PRO A 2 5.95 -11.20 2.29
C PRO A 2 7.30 -10.64 1.90
N VAL A 3 7.81 -11.11 0.76
CA VAL A 3 8.96 -10.53 0.07
C VAL A 3 8.51 -9.24 -0.60
N CYS A 4 9.24 -8.15 -0.39
CA CYS A 4 8.96 -6.83 -0.94
C CYS A 4 10.18 -6.32 -1.72
N GLU A 5 9.92 -5.67 -2.84
CA GLU A 5 10.95 -5.07 -3.68
C GLU A 5 10.80 -3.54 -3.65
N VAL A 6 11.90 -2.83 -3.45
CA VAL A 6 11.92 -1.36 -3.45
C VAL A 6 13.10 -0.84 -4.23
N ALA A 7 12.89 0.22 -5.01
CA ALA A 7 13.97 0.93 -5.67
C ALA A 7 14.71 1.83 -4.65
N ILE A 8 16.04 1.73 -4.61
CA ILE A 8 16.89 2.54 -3.72
C ILE A 8 16.67 4.02 -4.01
N GLY A 9 16.65 4.43 -5.28
CA GLY A 9 16.40 5.82 -5.65
C GLY A 9 15.06 6.37 -5.17
N ASP A 10 14.01 5.55 -5.12
CA ASP A 10 12.71 5.97 -4.56
C ASP A 10 12.76 6.06 -3.04
N LEU A 11 13.40 5.09 -2.40
CA LEU A 11 13.61 5.10 -0.96
C LEU A 11 14.40 6.33 -0.51
N GLU A 12 15.47 6.69 -1.23
CA GLU A 12 16.24 7.92 -1.00
C GLU A 12 15.39 9.17 -1.15
N ARG A 13 14.55 9.23 -2.19
CA ARG A 13 13.61 10.34 -2.44
C ARG A 13 12.61 10.49 -1.29
N LEU A 14 12.05 9.38 -0.81
CA LEU A 14 11.07 9.36 0.28
C LEU A 14 11.71 9.69 1.63
N VAL A 15 12.90 9.17 1.90
CA VAL A 15 13.67 9.46 3.12
C VAL A 15 14.20 10.90 3.11
N GLY A 16 14.53 11.44 1.94
CA GLY A 16 15.06 12.79 1.76
C GLY A 16 16.58 12.88 1.94
N ARG A 17 17.30 11.78 1.80
CA ARG A 17 18.77 11.70 1.85
C ARG A 17 19.27 10.53 1.02
N LYS A 18 20.55 10.58 0.64
CA LYS A 18 21.25 9.43 0.08
C LYS A 18 21.40 8.31 1.11
N LEU A 19 21.23 7.07 0.66
CA LEU A 19 21.37 5.86 1.44
C LEU A 19 22.38 4.96 0.74
N ASP A 20 23.50 4.69 1.39
CA ASP A 20 24.40 3.63 0.92
C ASP A 20 23.81 2.26 1.27
N VAL A 21 24.27 1.24 0.54
CA VAL A 21 23.83 -0.14 0.70
C VAL A 21 24.10 -0.64 2.13
N GLU A 22 25.26 -0.31 2.70
CA GLU A 22 25.64 -0.68 4.07
C GLU A 22 24.61 -0.17 5.09
N THR A 23 24.16 1.09 4.97
CA THR A 23 23.12 1.66 5.84
C THR A 23 21.81 0.89 5.74
N ILE A 24 21.41 0.48 4.53
CA ILE A 24 20.18 -0.27 4.29
C ILE A 24 20.31 -1.66 4.94
N GLU A 25 21.39 -2.39 4.66
CA GLU A 25 21.65 -3.72 5.21
C GLU A 25 21.72 -3.73 6.73
N GLU A 26 22.27 -2.69 7.35
CA GLU A 26 22.29 -2.56 8.81
C GLU A 26 20.94 -2.16 9.42
N ALA A 27 20.10 -1.44 8.65
CA ALA A 27 18.85 -0.88 9.14
C ALA A 27 17.69 -1.87 9.07
N LEU A 28 17.57 -2.62 7.98
CA LEU A 28 16.45 -3.54 7.73
C LEU A 28 16.25 -4.57 8.86
N PRO A 29 17.31 -5.27 9.36
CA PRO A 29 17.17 -6.21 10.47
C PRO A 29 16.64 -5.55 11.75
N LYS A 30 17.05 -4.31 12.03
CA LYS A 30 16.56 -3.52 13.19
C LYS A 30 15.07 -3.17 13.05
N LEU A 31 14.53 -3.19 11.84
CA LEU A 31 13.12 -2.93 11.53
C LEU A 31 12.27 -4.19 11.42
N LYS A 32 12.84 -5.38 11.69
CA LYS A 32 12.22 -6.70 11.46
C LYS A 32 12.03 -7.03 9.96
N CYS A 33 13.01 -6.64 9.15
CA CYS A 33 13.13 -7.04 7.76
C CYS A 33 14.41 -7.86 7.57
N GLU A 34 14.31 -8.98 6.86
CA GLU A 34 15.47 -9.77 6.44
C GLU A 34 15.83 -9.38 5.01
N VAL A 35 17.09 -9.00 4.77
CA VAL A 35 17.56 -8.64 3.42
C VAL A 35 17.78 -9.95 2.65
N GLU A 36 17.07 -10.12 1.55
CA GLU A 36 17.24 -11.27 0.65
C GLU A 36 18.34 -10.98 -0.37
N GLU A 37 18.24 -9.82 -1.02
CA GLU A 37 19.13 -9.44 -2.11
C GLU A 37 19.21 -7.91 -2.25
N VAL A 38 20.40 -7.42 -2.60
CA VAL A 38 20.62 -6.05 -3.08
C VAL A 38 21.29 -6.15 -4.44
N GLU A 39 20.51 -5.99 -5.51
CA GLU A 39 21.01 -6.07 -6.88
C GLU A 39 20.82 -4.72 -7.59
N GLY A 40 21.95 -4.09 -7.93
CA GLY A 40 21.96 -2.77 -8.57
C GLY A 40 21.25 -1.71 -7.72
N GLU A 41 20.12 -1.21 -8.23
CA GLU A 41 19.32 -0.14 -7.60
C GLU A 41 18.05 -0.69 -6.90
N ILE A 42 17.95 -1.99 -6.69
CA ILE A 42 16.80 -2.65 -6.05
C ILE A 42 17.23 -3.35 -4.77
N VAL A 43 16.41 -3.21 -3.73
CA VAL A 43 16.52 -3.96 -2.47
C VAL A 43 15.31 -4.89 -2.36
N VAL A 44 15.60 -6.17 -2.13
CA VAL A 44 14.61 -7.21 -1.89
C VAL A 44 14.71 -7.63 -0.43
N TYR A 45 13.59 -7.61 0.28
CA TYR A 45 13.56 -7.98 1.69
C TYR A 45 12.29 -8.70 2.10
N GLU A 46 12.40 -9.59 3.08
CA GLU A 46 11.27 -10.22 3.74
C GLU A 46 10.83 -9.39 4.95
N ALA A 47 9.58 -8.92 4.94
CA ALA A 47 9.01 -8.23 6.09
C ALA A 47 8.24 -9.20 6.99
N THR A 48 8.43 -9.08 8.31
CA THR A 48 7.65 -9.87 9.28
C THR A 48 6.14 -9.59 9.17
N HIS A 49 5.33 -10.64 9.34
CA HIS A 49 3.88 -10.56 9.14
C HIS A 49 3.17 -9.57 10.06
N ASP A 50 3.73 -9.25 11.24
CA ASP A 50 3.17 -8.28 12.19
C ASP A 50 3.47 -6.82 11.81
N ARG A 51 4.20 -6.59 10.71
CA ARG A 51 4.60 -5.26 10.21
C ARG A 51 4.11 -5.01 8.78
N PRO A 52 2.79 -5.02 8.51
CA PRO A 52 2.24 -4.70 7.19
C PRO A 52 2.54 -3.27 6.75
N ASP A 53 2.88 -2.39 7.70
CA ASP A 53 3.39 -1.06 7.42
C ASP A 53 4.73 -1.07 6.68
N LEU A 54 5.42 -2.21 6.57
CA LEU A 54 6.68 -2.37 5.86
C LEU A 54 6.53 -3.11 4.52
N PHE A 55 5.33 -3.28 3.97
CA PHE A 55 5.14 -3.96 2.69
C PHE A 55 5.27 -3.04 1.47
N SER A 56 5.92 -1.89 1.62
CA SER A 56 6.01 -0.81 0.61
C SER A 56 7.21 0.10 0.87
N ALA A 57 7.66 0.80 -0.17
CA ALA A 57 8.72 1.81 -0.05
C ALA A 57 8.35 2.95 0.92
N GLU A 58 7.11 3.44 0.91
CA GLU A 58 6.66 4.55 1.78
C GLU A 58 6.67 4.16 3.25
N GLY A 59 6.27 2.92 3.51
CA GLY A 59 6.29 2.28 4.82
C GLY A 59 7.71 2.13 5.37
N LEU A 60 8.59 1.53 4.57
CA LEU A 60 9.99 1.35 4.89
C LEU A 60 10.71 2.70 5.08
N ALA A 61 10.49 3.66 4.18
CA ALA A 61 11.07 5.00 4.27
C ALA A 61 10.65 5.71 5.56
N ARG A 62 9.38 5.60 5.96
CA ARG A 62 8.89 6.16 7.23
C ARG A 62 9.60 5.52 8.43
N ALA A 63 9.78 4.21 8.43
CA ALA A 63 10.48 3.51 9.49
C ALA A 63 11.98 3.87 9.55
N LEU A 64 12.63 3.99 8.39
CA LEU A 64 14.02 4.43 8.26
C LEU A 64 14.21 5.86 8.76
N LYS A 65 13.29 6.79 8.47
CA LYS A 65 13.35 8.16 9.01
C LYS A 65 13.39 8.17 10.54
N GLY A 66 12.58 7.33 11.19
CA GLY A 66 12.59 7.19 12.64
C GLY A 66 13.90 6.60 13.15
N LEU A 67 14.37 5.51 12.54
CA LEU A 67 15.62 4.85 12.94
C LEU A 67 16.84 5.76 12.77
N LEU A 68 16.90 6.51 11.67
CA LEU A 68 17.98 7.44 11.34
C LEU A 68 17.84 8.82 12.01
N GLN A 69 16.86 9.00 12.92
CA GLN A 69 16.60 10.24 13.66
C GLN A 69 16.32 11.47 12.75
N ILE A 70 15.76 11.25 11.56
CA ILE A 70 15.41 12.32 10.61
C ILE A 70 14.05 12.91 10.97
N GLU A 71 13.08 12.05 11.25
CA GLU A 71 11.74 12.44 11.69
C GLU A 71 11.36 11.54 12.86
N VAL A 72 11.21 12.14 14.04
CA VAL A 72 10.95 11.45 15.30
C VAL A 72 9.60 11.87 15.88
N GLY A 73 9.02 10.98 16.69
CA GLY A 73 7.70 11.19 17.29
C GLY A 73 6.56 10.61 16.46
N LEU A 74 5.33 10.85 16.91
CA LEU A 74 4.14 10.34 16.25
C LEU A 74 3.77 11.19 15.04
N ARG A 75 3.59 10.53 13.89
CA ARG A 75 3.09 11.18 12.68
C ARG A 75 1.62 11.55 12.87
N GLU A 76 1.30 12.82 12.66
CA GLU A 76 -0.10 13.26 12.63
C GLU A 76 -0.71 13.05 11.24
N PHE A 77 -1.84 12.35 11.18
CA PHE A 77 -2.64 12.20 9.96
C PHE A 77 -3.85 13.11 10.04
N ARG A 78 -3.90 14.10 9.13
CA ARG A 78 -5.06 14.96 8.97
C ARG A 78 -6.05 14.30 8.03
N TRP A 79 -7.29 14.16 8.46
CA TRP A 79 -8.38 13.61 7.68
C TRP A 79 -9.62 14.48 7.81
N ARG A 80 -10.54 14.33 6.85
CA ARG A 80 -11.84 14.99 6.84
C ARG A 80 -12.86 14.04 6.21
N GLU A 81 -14.10 14.06 6.67
CA GLU A 81 -15.18 13.26 6.08
C GLU A 81 -15.71 13.93 4.82
N HIS A 82 -15.59 13.26 3.68
CA HIS A 82 -15.99 13.85 2.39
C HIS A 82 -16.61 12.87 1.38
N ILE A 83 -16.99 11.65 1.77
CA ILE A 83 -17.67 10.74 0.85
C ILE A 83 -18.94 10.13 1.46
N VAL A 84 -20.05 10.26 0.74
CA VAL A 84 -21.30 9.58 1.06
C VAL A 84 -21.30 8.24 0.35
N ALA A 85 -21.47 7.16 1.11
CA ALA A 85 -21.56 5.82 0.59
C ALA A 85 -22.67 5.02 1.26
N TYR A 86 -23.31 4.14 0.49
CA TYR A 86 -24.36 3.25 0.95
C TYR A 86 -23.89 1.81 0.88
N ASN A 87 -24.05 1.09 2.00
CA ASN A 87 -23.75 -0.33 2.09
C ASN A 87 -25.06 -1.13 2.03
N GLU A 88 -25.32 -1.71 0.87
CA GLU A 88 -26.39 -2.68 0.60
C GLU A 88 -25.75 -4.02 0.19
N GLY A 89 -24.56 -4.29 0.72
CA GLY A 89 -23.74 -5.44 0.35
C GLY A 89 -24.35 -6.78 0.78
N PRO A 90 -23.92 -7.88 0.14
CA PRO A 90 -24.47 -9.20 0.40
C PRO A 90 -24.10 -9.72 1.79
N ARG A 91 -24.90 -10.64 2.33
CA ARG A 91 -24.65 -11.25 3.66
C ARG A 91 -23.29 -11.95 3.76
N TYR A 92 -22.79 -12.51 2.67
CA TYR A 92 -21.48 -13.19 2.64
C TYR A 92 -20.29 -12.22 2.66
N ARG A 93 -20.53 -10.93 2.38
CA ARG A 93 -19.52 -9.86 2.39
C ARG A 93 -20.13 -8.53 2.86
N PRO A 94 -20.48 -8.42 4.15
CA PRO A 94 -21.37 -7.36 4.63
C PRO A 94 -20.71 -6.00 4.89
N TYR A 95 -19.38 -5.88 4.75
CA TYR A 95 -18.64 -4.68 5.13
C TYR A 95 -17.90 -4.07 3.94
N VAL A 96 -17.94 -2.73 3.87
CA VAL A 96 -17.16 -1.91 2.94
C VAL A 96 -16.61 -0.69 3.70
N LEU A 97 -15.35 -0.36 3.44
CA LEU A 97 -14.71 0.87 3.92
C LEU A 97 -14.13 1.61 2.72
N LEU A 98 -14.20 2.93 2.76
CA LEU A 98 -13.76 3.81 1.68
C LEU A 98 -12.91 4.94 2.25
N ALA A 99 -11.87 5.31 1.51
CA ALA A 99 -11.05 6.48 1.80
C ALA A 99 -10.70 7.15 0.47
N THR A 100 -10.59 8.48 0.49
CA THR A 100 -10.15 9.27 -0.66
C THR A 100 -8.86 9.99 -0.29
N VAL A 101 -7.86 9.94 -1.18
CA VAL A 101 -6.60 10.66 -1.02
C VAL A 101 -6.48 11.65 -2.17
N HIS A 102 -6.22 12.92 -1.85
CA HIS A 102 -6.22 14.04 -2.80
C HIS A 102 -4.82 14.62 -2.98
N GLY A 103 -4.58 15.27 -4.12
CA GLY A 103 -3.32 15.98 -4.37
C GLY A 103 -2.10 15.07 -4.57
N LEU A 104 -2.34 13.81 -4.97
CA LEU A 104 -1.29 12.86 -5.27
C LEU A 104 -0.55 13.25 -6.55
N ARG A 105 0.78 13.07 -6.54
CA ARG A 105 1.63 13.09 -7.73
C ARG A 105 2.24 11.70 -7.82
N LEU A 106 1.68 10.89 -8.70
CA LEU A 106 2.11 9.51 -8.89
C LEU A 106 3.07 9.45 -10.07
N ASP A 107 4.18 8.75 -9.87
CA ASP A 107 5.05 8.24 -10.92
C ASP A 107 4.91 6.71 -11.00
N ASP A 108 5.55 6.10 -11.99
CA ASP A 108 5.43 4.66 -12.24
C ASP A 108 5.87 3.83 -11.02
N GLU A 109 6.91 4.27 -10.31
CA GLU A 109 7.39 3.59 -9.10
C GLU A 109 6.39 3.70 -7.95
N ALA A 110 5.82 4.89 -7.70
CA ALA A 110 4.77 5.04 -6.70
C ALA A 110 3.53 4.18 -7.00
N VAL A 111 3.15 4.05 -8.27
CA VAL A 111 2.06 3.14 -8.68
C VAL A 111 2.44 1.68 -8.42
N LYS A 112 3.66 1.26 -8.78
CA LYS A 112 4.18 -0.08 -8.53
C LYS A 112 4.16 -0.41 -7.03
N GLN A 113 4.65 0.49 -6.17
CA GLN A 113 4.68 0.30 -4.71
C GLN A 113 3.28 0.23 -4.12
N MET A 114 2.34 1.04 -4.62
CA MET A 114 0.94 0.98 -4.21
C MET A 114 0.27 -0.36 -4.59
N MET A 115 0.55 -0.90 -5.78
CA MET A 115 0.09 -2.22 -6.19
C MET A 115 0.73 -3.33 -5.35
N GLN A 116 2.04 -3.27 -5.11
CA GLN A 116 2.75 -4.22 -4.25
C GLN A 116 2.10 -4.26 -2.85
N LEU A 117 1.90 -3.11 -2.21
CA LEU A 117 1.25 -3.05 -0.90
C LEU A 117 -0.13 -3.71 -0.92
N GLN A 118 -0.93 -3.40 -1.94
CA GLN A 118 -2.25 -3.99 -2.14
C GLN A 118 -2.17 -5.52 -2.22
N GLU A 119 -1.29 -6.05 -3.06
CA GLU A 119 -1.13 -7.49 -3.29
C GLU A 119 -0.61 -8.24 -2.06
N LYS A 120 0.41 -7.70 -1.38
CA LYS A 120 0.93 -8.30 -0.14
C LYS A 120 -0.14 -8.33 0.94
N LEU A 121 -0.94 -7.28 1.08
CA LEU A 121 -2.08 -7.27 2.01
C LEU A 121 -3.17 -8.25 1.60
N HIS A 122 -3.49 -8.37 0.30
CA HIS A 122 -4.47 -9.35 -0.20
C HIS A 122 -4.06 -10.79 0.10
N ALA A 123 -2.80 -11.13 -0.16
CA ALA A 123 -2.27 -12.48 0.05
C ALA A 123 -2.19 -12.84 1.54
N THR A 124 -1.70 -11.91 2.37
CA THR A 124 -1.46 -12.16 3.80
C THR A 124 -2.72 -11.94 4.65
N TYR A 125 -2.98 -10.70 5.06
CA TYR A 125 -4.10 -10.32 5.92
C TYR A 125 -5.47 -10.57 5.26
N GLY A 126 -5.53 -10.41 3.95
CA GLY A 126 -6.71 -10.65 3.13
C GLY A 126 -7.02 -12.14 2.92
N ARG A 127 -6.08 -13.05 3.21
CA ARG A 127 -6.17 -14.49 2.90
C ARG A 127 -6.65 -14.74 1.48
N ASP A 128 -5.84 -14.34 0.52
CA ASP A 128 -6.16 -14.39 -0.92
C ASP A 128 -7.51 -13.72 -1.21
N ARG A 129 -7.68 -12.49 -0.70
CA ARG A 129 -8.88 -11.66 -0.83
C ARG A 129 -10.15 -12.21 -0.16
N LYS A 130 -10.12 -13.39 0.45
CA LYS A 130 -11.28 -14.02 1.10
C LYS A 130 -11.79 -13.22 2.30
N LYS A 131 -10.90 -12.55 3.02
CA LYS A 131 -11.21 -11.71 4.20
C LYS A 131 -11.28 -10.24 3.85
N VAL A 132 -10.35 -9.75 3.03
CA VAL A 132 -10.27 -8.33 2.63
C VAL A 132 -9.82 -8.26 1.19
N SER A 133 -10.55 -7.52 0.35
CA SER A 133 -10.07 -7.08 -0.96
C SER A 133 -10.07 -5.56 -0.95
N ILE A 134 -8.97 -5.00 -1.43
CA ILE A 134 -8.71 -3.57 -1.54
C ILE A 134 -8.75 -3.25 -3.03
N GLY A 135 -9.55 -2.25 -3.42
CA GLY A 135 -9.59 -1.70 -4.77
C GLY A 135 -9.10 -0.26 -4.75
N ILE A 136 -8.42 0.16 -5.81
CA ILE A 136 -7.89 1.52 -5.97
C ILE A 136 -8.46 2.06 -7.28
N TYR A 137 -9.04 3.25 -7.21
CA TYR A 137 -9.77 3.86 -8.31
C TYR A 137 -9.34 5.32 -8.47
N ASP A 138 -9.30 5.77 -9.73
CA ASP A 138 -9.14 7.20 -10.04
C ASP A 138 -10.43 7.92 -9.67
N LEU A 139 -10.39 8.68 -8.58
CA LEU A 139 -11.55 9.41 -8.05
C LEU A 139 -12.14 10.39 -9.07
N SER A 140 -11.34 10.91 -10.01
CA SER A 140 -11.84 11.84 -11.04
C SER A 140 -12.79 11.17 -12.04
N LYS A 141 -12.82 9.83 -12.07
CA LYS A 141 -13.66 9.02 -12.96
C LYS A 141 -14.84 8.36 -12.24
N VAL A 142 -15.07 8.71 -10.97
CA VAL A 142 -16.10 8.12 -10.14
C VAL A 142 -17.06 9.20 -9.65
N GLU A 143 -18.36 9.01 -9.87
CA GLU A 143 -19.40 9.94 -9.41
C GLU A 143 -20.04 9.45 -8.10
N PRO A 144 -19.97 10.24 -7.00
CA PRO A 144 -20.69 9.92 -5.76
C PRO A 144 -22.22 10.12 -5.89
N PRO A 145 -23.04 9.46 -5.05
CA PRO A 145 -22.65 8.59 -3.93
C PRO A 145 -22.25 7.18 -4.36
N ILE A 146 -21.30 6.58 -3.64
CA ILE A 146 -20.86 5.21 -3.91
C ILE A 146 -21.87 4.22 -3.31
N ARG A 147 -22.26 3.21 -4.07
CA ARG A 147 -23.14 2.14 -3.61
C ARG A 147 -22.40 0.80 -3.68
N TYR A 148 -22.28 0.13 -2.54
CA TYR A 148 -21.81 -1.24 -2.49
C TYR A 148 -23.02 -2.18 -2.43
N VAL A 149 -23.25 -2.92 -3.51
CA VAL A 149 -24.48 -3.70 -3.73
C VAL A 149 -24.13 -5.12 -4.17
N GLU A 150 -25.03 -6.06 -3.89
CA GLU A 150 -25.08 -7.34 -4.61
C GLU A 150 -25.66 -7.10 -6.01
N ALA A 151 -24.94 -7.55 -7.05
CA ALA A 151 -25.33 -7.35 -8.43
C ALA A 151 -25.75 -8.68 -9.07
N ASP A 152 -26.86 -8.67 -9.80
CA ASP A 152 -27.29 -9.79 -10.64
C ASP A 152 -26.37 -9.87 -11.87
N PRO A 153 -25.68 -11.00 -12.10
CA PRO A 153 -24.74 -11.16 -13.20
C PRO A 153 -25.39 -11.04 -14.59
N ASP A 154 -26.70 -11.28 -14.71
CA ASP A 154 -27.40 -11.16 -15.99
C ASP A 154 -27.92 -9.72 -16.24
N ALA A 155 -27.98 -8.89 -15.19
CA ALA A 155 -28.50 -7.53 -15.27
C ALA A 155 -27.42 -6.43 -15.34
N VAL A 156 -26.16 -6.76 -15.03
CA VAL A 156 -25.05 -5.79 -14.94
C VAL A 156 -23.94 -6.14 -15.92
N SER A 157 -23.45 -5.14 -16.65
CA SER A 157 -22.32 -5.25 -17.56
C SER A 157 -21.29 -4.15 -17.32
N PHE A 158 -20.02 -4.48 -17.48
CA PHE A 158 -18.90 -3.54 -17.43
C PHE A 158 -17.69 -4.13 -18.17
N THR A 159 -16.75 -3.28 -18.57
CA THR A 159 -15.46 -3.73 -19.13
C THR A 159 -14.47 -3.93 -17.97
N PRO A 160 -14.01 -5.16 -17.71
CA PRO A 160 -12.99 -5.40 -16.69
C PRO A 160 -11.62 -4.89 -17.15
N LEU A 161 -10.67 -4.79 -16.21
CA LEU A 161 -9.28 -4.55 -16.53
C LEU A 161 -8.76 -5.68 -17.44
N ASP A 162 -7.90 -5.33 -18.41
CA ASP A 162 -7.27 -6.23 -19.39
C ASP A 162 -8.20 -6.84 -20.48
N PHE A 163 -9.39 -6.24 -20.72
CA PHE A 163 -10.31 -6.60 -21.81
C PHE A 163 -10.50 -5.48 -22.84
#